data_AF-A0AAP6JGR4-F1
#
_entry.id   AF-A0AAP6JGR4-F1
#
_cell.length_a   1.000
_cell.length_b   1.000
_cell.length_c   1.000
_cell.angle_alpha   90.00
_cell.angle_beta   90.00
_cell.angle_gamma   90.00
#
_symmetry.space_group_name_H-M   'P 1'
#
loop_
_entity.id
_entity.type
_entity.pdbx_description
1 polymer ?
#
loop_
_entity_poly.entity_id
_entity_poly.type
_entity_poly.pdbx_seq_one_letter_code
_entity_poly.pdbx_strand_id
1 'polypeptide(L)' 'NPARYFDMGDHFGQVAEGMNADLVLLRANPLKDLSNLRDPRGVMIRGQWIDAEQIGATLREIEDRYARD' A
#
# COMPACT_ATOMS: atom_id res chain seq x y z
N ASN A 1 -7.21 13.63 -8.90
CA ASN A 1 -6.02 12.93 -8.37
C ASN A 1 -5.44 13.79 -7.26
N PRO A 2 -5.33 13.28 -6.00
CA PRO A 2 -4.78 14.03 -4.86
C PRO A 2 -3.39 14.63 -5.11
N ALA A 3 -2.49 13.94 -5.80
CA ALA A 3 -1.15 14.47 -6.10
C ALA A 3 -1.21 15.80 -6.87
N ARG A 4 -2.13 15.91 -7.84
CA ARG A 4 -2.35 17.16 -8.59
C ARG A 4 -3.00 18.24 -7.74
N TYR A 5 -3.88 17.87 -6.81
CA TYR A 5 -4.55 18.82 -5.93
C TYR A 5 -3.56 19.47 -4.94
N PHE A 6 -2.57 18.71 -4.46
CA PHE A 6 -1.53 19.19 -3.55
C PHE A 6 -0.28 19.74 -4.25
N ASP A 7 -0.30 19.91 -5.57
CA ASP A 7 0.87 20.32 -6.38
C ASP A 7 2.11 19.42 -6.17
N MET A 8 1.87 18.12 -5.99
CA MET A 8 2.87 17.07 -5.78
C MET A 8 2.83 16.01 -6.89
N GLY A 9 2.39 16.40 -8.09
CA GLY A 9 2.27 15.51 -9.25
C GLY A 9 3.60 14.89 -9.70
N ASP A 10 4.72 15.53 -9.36
CA ASP A 10 6.08 15.07 -9.65
C ASP A 10 6.66 14.17 -8.55
N HIS A 11 5.96 14.04 -7.41
CA HIS A 11 6.42 13.26 -6.26
C HIS A 11 5.68 11.92 -6.11
N PHE A 12 4.35 11.90 -6.33
CA PHE A 12 3.55 10.68 -6.18
C PHE A 12 2.31 10.66 -7.08
N GLY A 13 1.61 9.53 -7.09
CA GLY A 13 0.32 9.36 -7.78
C GLY A 13 0.43 8.77 -9.18
N GLN A 14 1.63 8.43 -9.64
CA GLN A 14 1.92 7.61 -10.83
C GLN A 14 3.12 6.70 -10.55
N VAL A 15 3.31 5.68 -11.40
CA VAL A 15 4.50 4.82 -11.36
C VAL A 15 5.42 5.24 -12.49
N ALA A 16 6.45 6.02 -12.17
CA ALA A 16 7.40 6.57 -13.13
C ALA A 16 8.77 6.82 -12.46
N GLU A 17 9.82 6.94 -13.26
CA GLU A 17 11.16 7.33 -12.77
C GLU A 17 11.12 8.71 -12.10
N GLY A 18 11.93 8.90 -11.05
CA GLY A 18 11.98 10.13 -10.27
C GLY A 18 10.86 10.32 -9.24
N MET A 19 9.81 9.51 -9.27
CA MET A 19 8.75 9.52 -8.27
C MET A 19 9.07 8.67 -7.04
N ASN A 20 8.32 8.87 -5.96
CA ASN A 20 8.41 8.03 -4.77
C ASN A 20 8.18 6.56 -5.13
N ALA A 21 9.02 5.69 -4.57
CA ALA A 21 8.89 4.24 -4.69
C ALA A 21 7.81 3.69 -3.73
N ASP A 22 6.57 4.16 -3.93
CA ASP A 22 5.38 3.78 -3.19
C ASP A 22 4.41 3.05 -4.14
N LEU A 23 4.15 1.77 -3.91
CA LEU A 23 3.24 0.97 -4.75
C LEU A 23 2.50 -0.09 -3.96
N VAL A 24 1.35 -0.53 -4.48
CA VAL A 24 0.59 -1.66 -3.95
C VAL A 24 0.50 -2.74 -5.03
N LEU A 25 0.88 -3.97 -4.68
CA LEU A 25 0.69 -5.12 -5.57
C LEU A 25 -0.55 -5.89 -5.13
N LEU A 26 -1.45 -6.20 -6.07
CA LEU A 26 -2.71 -6.90 -5.79
C LEU A 26 -2.64 -8.36 -6.25
N ARG A 27 -3.46 -9.24 -5.65
CA ARG A 27 -3.53 -10.66 -6.07
C ARG A 27 -4.24 -10.84 -7.40
N ALA A 28 -5.19 -9.97 -7.70
CA ALA A 28 -6.11 -10.09 -8.82
C ALA A 28 -6.34 -8.72 -9.48
N ASN A 29 -6.86 -8.74 -10.71
CA ASN A 29 -7.03 -7.54 -11.52
C ASN A 29 -8.21 -6.68 -11.01
N PRO A 30 -7.95 -5.44 -10.52
CA PRO A 30 -9.00 -4.57 -10.01
C PRO A 30 -9.92 -4.01 -11.10
N LEU A 31 -9.50 -4.05 -12.38
CA LEU A 31 -10.34 -3.64 -13.51
C LEU A 31 -11.43 -4.68 -13.83
N LYS A 32 -11.28 -5.92 -13.37
CA LYS A 32 -12.31 -6.96 -13.48
C LYS A 32 -13.30 -6.90 -12.31
N ASP A 33 -12.81 -6.62 -11.12
CA ASP A 33 -13.60 -6.44 -9.91
C ASP A 33 -12.86 -5.51 -8.94
N LEU A 34 -13.50 -4.40 -8.54
CA LEU A 34 -12.94 -3.42 -7.61
C LEU A 34 -12.73 -3.99 -6.21
N SER A 35 -13.41 -5.08 -5.84
CA SER A 35 -13.21 -5.77 -4.55
C SER A 35 -11.76 -6.25 -4.39
N ASN A 36 -11.06 -6.54 -5.50
CA ASN A 36 -9.66 -6.96 -5.53
C ASN A 36 -8.69 -5.90 -4.97
N LEU A 37 -9.10 -4.63 -4.86
CA LEU A 37 -8.32 -3.59 -4.20
C LEU A 37 -8.10 -3.87 -2.70
N ARG A 38 -8.94 -4.70 -2.08
CA ARG A 38 -8.87 -5.06 -0.66
C ARG A 38 -7.94 -6.24 -0.35
N ASP A 39 -7.34 -6.85 -1.37
CA ASP A 39 -6.45 -8.01 -1.23
C ASP A 39 -5.05 -7.72 -1.82
N PRO A 40 -4.23 -6.92 -1.12
CA PRO A 40 -2.85 -6.69 -1.50
C PRO A 40 -1.99 -7.94 -1.23
N ARG A 41 -1.10 -8.27 -2.19
CA ARG A 41 0.03 -9.19 -1.97
C ARG A 41 1.10 -8.58 -1.07
N GLY A 42 1.21 -7.26 -1.10
CA GLY A 42 2.17 -6.49 -0.33
C GLY A 42 2.20 -5.04 -0.81
N VAL A 43 2.93 -4.23 -0.07
CA VAL A 43 3.09 -2.80 -0.32
C VAL A 43 4.56 -2.46 -0.36
N MET A 44 4.93 -1.52 -1.21
CA MET A 44 6.22 -0.83 -1.12
C MET A 44 5.98 0.55 -0.56
N ILE A 45 6.79 0.95 0.42
CA ILE A 45 6.81 2.30 0.95
C ILE A 45 8.26 2.77 0.98
N ARG A 46 8.57 3.88 0.30
CA ARG A 46 9.91 4.46 0.19
C ARG A 46 10.96 3.43 -0.23
N GLY A 47 10.61 2.59 -1.20
CA GLY A 47 11.49 1.54 -1.73
C GLY A 47 11.66 0.32 -0.84
N GLN A 48 11.00 0.26 0.33
CA GLN A 48 11.00 -0.91 1.20
C GLN A 48 9.77 -1.77 0.92
N TRP A 49 9.99 -3.03 0.55
CA TRP A 49 8.93 -4.00 0.34
C TRP A 49 8.46 -4.59 1.67
N ILE A 50 7.15 -4.63 1.87
CA ILE A 50 6.47 -5.26 3.00
C ILE A 50 5.43 -6.21 2.43
N ASP A 51 5.61 -7.51 2.65
CA ASP A 51 4.68 -8.52 2.16
C ASP A 51 3.45 -8.70 3.06
N ALA A 52 2.45 -9.44 2.57
CA ALA A 52 1.23 -9.73 3.30
C ALA A 52 1.45 -10.48 4.63
N GLU A 53 2.53 -11.27 4.76
CA GLU A 53 2.84 -11.98 6.00
C GLU A 53 3.31 -11.00 7.08
N GLN A 54 4.23 -10.10 6.72
CA GLN A 54 4.73 -9.03 7.59
C GLN A 54 3.59 -8.08 8.02
N ILE A 55 2.71 -7.71 7.08
CA ILE A 55 1.51 -6.90 7.40
C ILE A 55 0.65 -7.63 8.42
N GLY A 56 0.34 -8.91 8.18
CA GLY A 56 -0.49 -9.71 9.08
C GLY A 56 0.14 -9.92 10.46
N ALA A 57 1.45 -10.10 10.53
CA ALA A 57 2.19 -10.19 11.79
C ALA A 57 2.09 -8.89 12.60
N THR A 58 2.30 -7.74 11.93
CA THR A 58 2.24 -6.42 12.56
C THR A 58 0.84 -6.09 13.07
N LEU A 59 -0.20 -6.42 12.29
CA LEU A 59 -1.60 -6.24 12.73
C LEU A 59 -1.92 -7.04 13.99
N ARG A 60 -1.52 -8.32 14.04
CA ARG A 60 -1.70 -9.16 15.24
C ARG A 60 -0.99 -8.58 16.46
N GLU A 61 0.24 -8.08 16.29
CA GLU A 61 0.99 -7.44 17.38
C GLU A 61 0.26 -6.20 17.92
N ILE A 62 -0.34 -5.40 17.04
CA ILE A 62 -1.13 -4.24 17.42
C ILE A 62 -2.40 -4.68 18.17
N GLU A 63 -3.13 -5.67 17.65
CA GLU A 63 -4.33 -6.23 18.30
C GLU A 63 -4.03 -6.76 19.70
N ASP A 64 -2.97 -7.57 19.85
CA ASP A 64 -2.55 -8.15 21.13
C ASP A 64 -2.18 -7.09 22.18
N ARG A 65 -1.65 -5.94 21.73
CA ARG A 65 -1.27 -4.83 22.60
C ARG A 65 -2.49 -4.12 23.18
N TYR A 66 -3.46 -3.82 22.33
CA TYR A 66 -4.68 -3.11 22.73
C TYR A 66 -5.75 -4.01 23.34
N ALA A 67 -5.68 -5.33 23.18
CA ALA A 67 -6.55 -6.27 23.88
C ALA A 67 -6.19 -6.45 25.37
N ARG A 68 -5.03 -5.94 25.80
CA ARG A 68 -4.52 -6.02 27.18
C ARG A 68 -4.75 -4.73 27.99
N ASP A 69 -5.28 -3.70 27.35
CA ASP A 69 -5.69 -2.42 27.96
C ASP A 69 -7.19 -2.44 28.30
#